data_AF-A0AAW2J6M1-F1
#
_entry.id   AF-A0AAW2J6M1-F1
#
_cell.length_a   1.000
_cell.length_b   1.000
_cell.length_c   1.000
_cell.angle_alpha   90.00
_cell.angle_beta   90.00
_cell.angle_gamma   90.00
#
_symmetry.space_group_name_H-M   'P 1'
#
loop_
_entity.id
_entity.type
_entity.pdbx_description
1 polymer ?
#
loop_
_entity_poly.entity_id
_entity_poly.type
_entity_poly.pdbx_seq_one_letter_code
_entity_poly.pdbx_strand_id
1 'polypeptide(L)'
;MVLFLNEAFEDEQRPAEELKSVSNVHFLPLYPSLIEDEDPIPMYAQKLLVMLIECNYIKISDILHMKAVPQCFESLLGDFSTINVSNVMLCLALASAPELETRILSQLKVVRKIGNLLEFVHAKEMEDFIEPTLGLCRAFLLRSVSSRTGFVHSKQPTLLYDGPSESSADQQPSIKDIIDFGANVGVLLELSKSCEVNIADLASECLVLLFKAAPREATMNFLMNLYKVSVLLETGRHGTSHLVVERVLHALGFSCRQYLLHSMILSICTSDTAKIEAIISDLRGSNIKKHC
;
A
#
# COMPACT_ATOMS: atom_id res chain seq x y z
N MET A 1 20.62 40.76 20.35
CA MET A 1 20.71 40.02 21.62
C MET A 1 19.98 38.71 21.42
N VAL A 2 20.72 37.65 21.09
CA VAL A 2 20.16 36.31 20.93
C VAL A 2 20.01 35.76 22.33
N LEU A 3 18.76 35.61 22.80
CA LEU A 3 18.47 34.93 24.05
C LEU A 3 18.74 33.43 23.82
N PHE A 4 19.95 32.99 24.16
CA PHE A 4 20.22 31.59 24.40
C PHE A 4 19.43 31.19 25.66
N LEU A 5 18.29 30.52 25.46
CA LEU A 5 17.62 29.80 26.53
C LEU A 5 18.55 28.64 26.92
N ASN A 6 19.30 28.87 27.98
CA ASN A 6 20.11 27.86 28.65
C ASN A 6 19.14 27.03 29.50
N GLU A 7 18.34 26.18 28.86
CA GLU A 7 17.53 25.21 29.58
C GLU A 7 18.46 24.13 30.14
N ALA A 8 18.47 24.03 31.46
CA ALA A 8 19.05 22.89 32.16
C ALA A 8 18.43 21.63 31.58
N PHE A 9 19.26 20.64 31.24
CA PHE A 9 18.84 19.29 30.85
C PHE A 9 18.15 18.61 32.04
N GLU A 10 16.94 19.05 32.32
CA GLU A 10 16.01 18.47 33.26
C GLU A 10 15.17 17.46 32.49
N ASP A 11 15.55 16.18 32.60
CA ASP A 11 14.81 14.98 32.15
C ASP A 11 14.17 15.11 30.76
N GLU A 12 14.77 14.52 29.71
CA GLU A 12 14.20 14.53 28.34
C GLU A 12 12.72 14.08 28.27
N GLN A 13 12.23 13.39 29.32
CA GLN A 13 10.83 12.99 29.49
C GLN A 13 9.87 14.16 29.80
N ARG A 14 10.29 15.19 30.54
CA ARG A 14 9.41 16.31 30.95
C ARG A 14 8.90 17.13 29.75
N PRO A 15 9.77 17.61 28.83
CA PRO A 15 9.32 18.34 27.65
C PRO A 15 8.41 17.50 26.74
N ALA A 16 8.66 16.19 26.64
CA ALA A 16 7.84 15.28 25.84
C ALA A 16 6.44 15.07 26.44
N GLU A 17 6.33 14.95 27.77
CA GLU A 17 5.04 14.86 28.47
C GLU A 17 4.24 16.15 28.39
N GLU A 18 4.90 17.31 28.50
CA GLU A 18 4.27 18.62 28.32
C GLU A 18 3.76 18.79 26.89
N LEU A 19 4.57 18.46 25.88
CA LEU A 19 4.16 18.56 24.49
C LEU A 19 3.01 17.61 24.16
N LYS A 20 3.02 16.41 24.73
CA LYS A 20 1.89 15.48 24.66
C LYS A 20 0.63 16.07 25.30
N SER A 21 0.74 16.66 26.48
CA SER A 21 -0.37 17.34 27.16
C SER A 21 -0.94 18.47 26.31
N VAL A 22 -0.09 19.37 25.81
CA VAL A 22 -0.51 20.50 24.96
C VAL A 22 -1.19 20.01 23.67
N SER A 23 -0.65 18.97 23.06
CA SER A 23 -1.21 18.39 21.83
C SER A 23 -2.63 17.86 22.04
N ASN A 24 -2.87 17.17 23.15
CA ASN A 24 -4.17 16.55 23.44
C ASN A 24 -5.20 17.53 24.02
N VAL A 25 -4.76 18.48 24.86
CA VAL A 25 -5.66 19.40 25.57
C VAL A 25 -5.98 20.65 24.76
N HIS A 26 -5.05 21.13 23.92
CA HIS A 26 -5.20 22.39 23.20
C HIS A 26 -5.32 22.20 21.70
N PHE A 27 -4.40 21.47 21.08
CA PHE A 27 -4.40 21.34 19.61
C PHE A 27 -5.54 20.44 19.11
N LEU A 28 -5.65 19.23 19.64
CA LEU A 28 -6.60 18.24 19.13
C LEU A 28 -8.07 18.72 19.18
N PRO A 29 -8.57 19.37 20.25
CA PRO A 29 -9.92 19.90 20.26
C PRO A 29 -10.19 21.00 19.23
N LEU A 30 -9.15 21.75 18.83
CA LEU A 30 -9.25 22.80 17.81
C LEU A 30 -9.15 22.26 16.38
N TYR A 31 -8.57 21.07 16.20
CA TYR A 31 -8.31 20.48 14.89
C TYR A 31 -9.51 20.49 13.92
N PRO A 32 -10.74 20.12 14.33
CA PRO A 32 -11.90 20.16 13.43
C PRO A 32 -12.22 21.57 12.90
N SER A 33 -12.00 22.62 13.69
CA SER A 33 -12.21 23.99 13.22
C SER A 33 -11.07 24.46 12.32
N LEU A 34 -9.84 24.01 12.58
CA LEU A 34 -8.68 24.38 11.76
C LEU A 34 -8.72 23.77 10.35
N ILE A 35 -9.31 22.58 10.19
CA ILE A 35 -9.40 21.92 8.88
C ILE A 35 -10.51 22.51 7.99
N GLU A 36 -11.47 23.22 8.59
CA GLU A 36 -12.56 23.92 7.91
C GLU A 36 -12.25 25.42 7.65
N ASP A 37 -11.06 25.88 8.05
CA ASP A 37 -10.62 27.27 7.91
C ASP A 37 -10.11 27.58 6.49
N GLU A 38 -9.84 28.85 6.21
CA GLU A 38 -9.32 29.31 4.92
C GLU A 38 -7.84 28.94 4.74
N ASP A 39 -7.42 28.77 3.48
CA ASP A 39 -6.02 28.52 3.15
C ASP A 39 -5.11 29.63 3.71
N PRO A 40 -3.94 29.28 4.30
CA PRO A 40 -3.28 27.96 4.29
C PRO A 40 -3.48 27.14 5.58
N ILE A 41 -4.44 27.51 6.45
CA ILE A 41 -4.57 26.95 7.80
C ILE A 41 -4.82 25.43 7.80
N PRO A 42 -5.72 24.87 6.97
CA PRO A 42 -5.95 23.42 6.93
C PRO A 42 -4.68 22.62 6.63
N MET A 43 -3.85 23.10 5.69
CA MET A 43 -2.58 22.45 5.33
C MET A 43 -1.62 22.36 6.52
N TYR A 44 -1.47 23.44 7.30
CA TYR A 44 -0.58 23.46 8.45
C TYR A 44 -1.12 22.65 9.63
N ALA A 45 -2.43 22.71 9.88
CA ALA A 45 -3.07 21.90 10.91
C ALA A 45 -2.88 20.41 10.63
N GLN A 46 -3.11 19.99 9.38
CA GLN A 46 -2.94 18.63 8.92
C GLN A 46 -1.48 18.16 9.04
N LYS A 47 -0.51 18.97 8.62
CA LYS A 47 0.93 18.67 8.76
C LYS A 47 1.33 18.51 10.23
N LEU A 48 0.85 19.40 11.10
CA LEU A 48 1.10 19.32 12.54
C LEU A 48 0.49 18.06 13.14
N LEU A 49 -0.75 17.70 12.78
CA LEU A 49 -1.37 16.47 13.27
C LEU A 49 -0.57 15.23 12.87
N VAL A 50 -0.12 15.13 11.62
CA VAL A 50 0.72 14.01 11.16
C VAL A 50 2.01 13.92 11.98
N MET A 51 2.71 15.04 12.17
CA MET A 51 3.93 15.10 12.96
C MET A 51 3.69 14.66 14.42
N LEU A 52 2.59 15.09 15.03
CA LEU A 52 2.24 14.70 16.40
C LEU A 52 1.88 13.21 16.52
N ILE A 53 1.32 12.61 15.48
CA ILE A 53 1.08 11.16 15.39
C ILE A 53 2.41 10.41 15.25
N GLU A 54 3.29 10.85 14.34
CA GLU A 54 4.62 10.24 14.11
C GLU A 54 5.48 10.27 15.37
N CYS A 55 5.42 11.37 16.14
CA CYS A 55 6.12 11.50 17.42
C CYS A 55 5.41 10.80 18.59
N ASN A 56 4.29 10.09 18.37
CA ASN A 56 3.49 9.41 19.40
C ASN A 56 2.92 10.35 20.50
N TYR A 57 2.74 11.63 20.19
CA TYR A 57 2.08 12.60 21.07
C TYR A 57 0.56 12.56 20.95
N ILE A 58 0.04 12.19 19.78
CA ILE A 58 -1.38 11.91 19.54
C ILE A 58 -1.50 10.49 19.03
N LYS A 59 -2.42 9.69 19.58
CA LYS A 59 -2.71 8.36 19.08
C LYS A 59 -3.85 8.41 18.07
N ILE A 60 -3.89 7.43 17.17
CA ILE A 60 -5.03 7.30 16.24
C ILE A 60 -6.35 7.16 17.00
N SER A 61 -6.37 6.44 18.14
CA SER A 61 -7.54 6.32 19.01
C SER A 61 -8.14 7.68 19.41
N ASP A 62 -7.30 8.70 19.55
CA ASP A 62 -7.71 10.03 20.02
C ASP A 62 -8.45 10.81 18.92
N ILE A 63 -8.22 10.46 17.64
CA ILE A 63 -8.87 11.09 16.47
C ILE A 63 -10.02 10.28 15.88
N LEU A 64 -10.17 8.99 16.21
CA LEU A 64 -11.22 8.13 15.65
C LEU A 64 -12.64 8.58 15.98
N HIS A 65 -12.84 9.17 17.17
CA HIS A 65 -14.15 9.62 17.63
C HIS A 65 -14.54 11.00 17.09
N MET A 66 -13.57 11.74 16.56
CA MET A 66 -13.83 12.96 15.82
C MET A 66 -14.40 12.52 14.46
N LYS A 67 -15.38 13.23 13.90
CA LYS A 67 -15.90 12.98 12.53
C LYS A 67 -14.84 13.14 11.42
N ALA A 68 -13.56 13.20 11.80
CA ALA A 68 -12.39 13.39 11.00
C ALA A 68 -12.13 12.23 10.04
N VAL A 69 -12.48 10.97 10.36
CA VAL A 69 -12.07 9.84 9.49
C VAL A 69 -12.55 10.00 8.03
N PRO A 70 -13.85 10.24 7.73
CA PRO A 70 -14.25 10.56 6.37
C PRO A 70 -13.56 11.82 5.80
N GLN A 71 -13.44 12.88 6.60
CA GLN A 71 -12.83 14.16 6.19
C GLN A 71 -11.36 13.99 5.78
N CYS A 72 -10.58 13.16 6.47
CA CYS A 72 -9.20 12.87 6.12
C CYS A 72 -9.08 12.28 4.71
N PHE A 73 -10.05 11.43 4.35
CA PHE A 73 -10.11 10.78 3.03
C PHE A 73 -10.76 11.65 1.96
N GLU A 74 -11.40 12.78 2.29
CA GLU A 74 -11.98 13.70 1.29
C GLU A 74 -10.91 14.27 0.37
N SER A 75 -9.70 14.51 0.88
CA SER A 75 -8.55 14.92 0.08
C SER A 75 -8.22 13.95 -1.06
N LEU A 76 -8.45 12.64 -0.86
CA LEU A 76 -8.25 11.61 -1.89
C LEU A 76 -9.42 11.57 -2.90
N LEU A 77 -10.58 12.13 -2.55
CA LEU A 77 -11.74 12.20 -3.43
C LEU A 77 -11.66 13.37 -4.42
N GLY A 78 -10.95 14.44 -4.05
CA GLY A 78 -10.75 15.67 -4.83
C GLY A 78 -9.82 15.54 -6.03
N ASP A 79 -9.28 16.69 -6.47
CA ASP A 79 -8.24 16.80 -7.50
C ASP A 79 -6.86 16.53 -6.90
N PHE A 80 -6.04 15.71 -7.58
CA PHE A 80 -4.68 15.42 -7.13
C PHE A 80 -3.73 16.60 -7.30
N SER A 81 -4.09 17.65 -8.05
CA SER A 81 -3.27 18.86 -8.17
C SER A 81 -3.06 19.60 -6.85
N THR A 82 -3.96 19.42 -5.88
CA THR A 82 -3.92 20.06 -4.55
C THR A 82 -3.56 19.08 -3.43
N ILE A 83 -3.21 17.84 -3.78
CA ILE A 83 -2.94 16.81 -2.77
C ILE A 83 -1.62 17.08 -2.05
N ASN A 84 -1.63 16.93 -0.73
CA ASN A 84 -0.46 17.05 0.12
C ASN A 84 -0.01 15.66 0.59
N VAL A 85 1.30 15.40 0.66
CA VAL A 85 1.85 14.14 1.16
C VAL A 85 1.38 13.84 2.59
N SER A 86 1.18 14.88 3.41
CA SER A 86 0.64 14.77 4.76
C SER A 86 -0.78 14.19 4.77
N ASN A 87 -1.57 14.43 3.73
CA ASN A 87 -2.91 13.85 3.61
C ASN A 87 -2.83 12.34 3.37
N VAL A 88 -1.91 11.92 2.49
CA VAL A 88 -1.65 10.50 2.19
C VAL A 88 -1.13 9.79 3.43
N MET A 89 -0.20 10.42 4.16
CA MET A 89 0.36 9.88 5.41
C MET A 89 -0.71 9.73 6.50
N LEU A 90 -1.62 10.70 6.67
CA LEU A 90 -2.73 10.54 7.61
C LEU A 90 -3.68 9.42 7.19
N CYS A 91 -4.04 9.34 5.91
CA CYS A 91 -4.86 8.24 5.39
C CYS A 91 -4.20 6.88 5.61
N LEU A 92 -2.88 6.79 5.42
CA LEU A 92 -2.07 5.60 5.67
C LEU A 92 -2.10 5.22 7.16
N ALA A 93 -1.87 6.18 8.05
CA ALA A 93 -1.89 5.95 9.49
C ALA A 93 -3.27 5.46 9.96
N LEU A 94 -4.35 6.09 9.49
CA LEU A 94 -5.73 5.67 9.76
C LEU A 94 -6.03 4.26 9.21
N ALA A 95 -5.69 3.99 7.95
CA ALA A 95 -5.93 2.70 7.32
C ALA A 95 -5.16 1.56 8.02
N SER A 96 -3.98 1.85 8.57
CA SER A 96 -3.12 0.90 9.26
C SER A 96 -3.49 0.67 10.73
N ALA A 97 -4.25 1.59 11.35
CA ALA A 97 -4.59 1.53 12.76
C ALA A 97 -5.59 0.39 13.07
N PRO A 98 -5.22 -0.64 13.86
CA PRO A 98 -6.10 -1.78 14.13
C PRO A 98 -7.43 -1.40 14.80
N GLU A 99 -7.45 -0.27 15.52
CA GLU A 99 -8.62 0.28 16.20
C GLU A 99 -9.70 0.78 15.23
N LEU A 100 -9.32 1.17 14.01
CA LEU A 100 -10.29 1.56 12.98
C LEU A 100 -10.95 0.31 12.38
N GLU A 101 -12.27 0.24 12.40
CA GLU A 101 -13.00 -0.90 11.84
C GLU A 101 -12.89 -0.95 10.31
N THR A 102 -12.61 -2.13 9.75
CA THR A 102 -12.56 -2.36 8.29
C THR A 102 -13.86 -1.96 7.58
N ARG A 103 -15.01 -2.08 8.25
CA ARG A 103 -16.30 -1.66 7.70
C ARG A 103 -16.35 -0.16 7.37
N ILE A 104 -15.73 0.68 8.20
CA ILE A 104 -15.66 2.13 7.98
C ILE A 104 -14.85 2.40 6.71
N LEU A 105 -13.66 1.80 6.59
CA LEU A 105 -12.83 1.89 5.38
C LEU A 105 -13.58 1.42 4.13
N SER A 106 -14.35 0.33 4.23
CA SER A 106 -15.17 -0.17 3.13
C SER A 106 -16.32 0.77 2.74
N GLN A 107 -16.81 1.61 3.64
CA GLN A 107 -17.88 2.57 3.35
C GLN A 107 -17.37 3.81 2.60
N LEU A 108 -16.08 4.13 2.73
CA LEU A 108 -15.45 5.26 2.04
C LEU A 108 -15.40 5.08 0.52
N LYS A 109 -15.31 3.83 0.03
CA LYS A 109 -15.24 3.49 -1.41
C LYS A 109 -14.12 4.24 -2.17
N VAL A 110 -12.93 4.32 -1.56
CA VAL A 110 -11.78 5.10 -2.03
C VAL A 110 -10.75 4.28 -2.79
N VAL A 111 -10.90 2.95 -2.93
CA VAL A 111 -9.84 2.07 -3.48
C VAL A 111 -9.42 2.52 -4.89
N ARG A 112 -10.39 2.77 -5.77
CA ARG A 112 -10.10 3.27 -7.12
C ARG A 112 -9.36 4.61 -7.11
N LYS A 113 -9.73 5.51 -6.20
CA LYS A 113 -9.07 6.82 -6.06
C LYS A 113 -7.63 6.70 -5.57
N ILE A 114 -7.38 5.80 -4.61
CA ILE A 114 -6.03 5.48 -4.15
C ILE A 114 -5.18 4.91 -5.30
N GLY A 115 -5.76 3.99 -6.08
CA GLY A 115 -5.11 3.43 -7.27
C GLY A 115 -4.76 4.49 -8.32
N ASN A 116 -5.72 5.37 -8.64
CA ASN A 116 -5.50 6.49 -9.56
C ASN A 116 -4.44 7.46 -9.03
N LEU A 117 -4.39 7.68 -7.71
CA LEU A 117 -3.34 8.49 -7.10
C LEU A 117 -1.97 7.86 -7.34
N LEU A 118 -1.82 6.55 -7.13
CA LEU A 118 -0.57 5.82 -7.39
C LEU A 118 -0.10 6.00 -8.84
N GLU A 119 -1.01 5.85 -9.80
CA GLU A 119 -0.71 6.10 -11.22
C GLU A 119 -0.30 7.54 -11.48
N PHE A 120 -0.99 8.50 -10.85
CA PHE A 120 -0.68 9.92 -10.98
C PHE A 120 0.70 10.26 -10.41
N VAL A 121 1.00 9.86 -9.18
CA VAL A 121 2.28 10.18 -8.52
C VAL A 121 3.46 9.53 -9.24
N HIS A 122 3.27 8.32 -9.78
CA HIS A 122 4.26 7.66 -10.62
C HIS A 122 4.44 8.39 -11.96
N ALA A 123 3.36 8.73 -12.66
CA ALA A 123 3.42 9.43 -13.94
C ALA A 123 3.95 10.86 -13.85
N LYS A 124 3.87 11.48 -12.67
CA LYS A 124 4.38 12.83 -12.38
C LYS A 124 5.73 12.83 -11.65
N GLU A 125 6.33 11.66 -11.42
CA GLU A 125 7.63 11.53 -10.74
C GLU A 125 7.64 12.23 -9.37
N MET A 126 6.54 12.14 -8.62
CA MET A 126 6.42 12.71 -7.27
C MET A 126 7.02 11.74 -6.25
N GLU A 127 8.36 11.66 -6.20
CA GLU A 127 9.12 10.67 -5.41
C GLU A 127 8.66 10.58 -3.94
N ASP A 128 8.51 11.73 -3.27
CA ASP A 128 8.07 11.82 -1.85
C ASP A 128 6.68 11.21 -1.60
N PHE A 129 5.87 11.01 -2.64
CA PHE A 129 4.53 10.45 -2.53
C PHE A 129 4.47 8.95 -2.84
N ILE A 130 5.47 8.38 -3.52
CA ILE A 130 5.41 7.00 -4.01
C ILE A 130 5.31 6.01 -2.85
N GLU A 131 6.23 6.10 -1.88
CA GLU A 131 6.26 5.20 -0.73
C GLU A 131 5.00 5.34 0.15
N PRO A 132 4.56 6.55 0.56
CA PRO A 132 3.30 6.72 1.28
C PRO A 132 2.07 6.17 0.54
N THR A 133 1.99 6.39 -0.78
CA THR A 133 0.84 5.92 -1.57
C THR A 133 0.84 4.40 -1.72
N LEU A 134 2.00 3.78 -1.96
CA LEU A 134 2.14 2.33 -1.93
C LEU A 134 1.81 1.74 -0.56
N GLY A 135 2.23 2.41 0.52
CA GLY A 135 1.89 2.05 1.89
C GLY A 135 0.38 2.05 2.09
N LEU A 136 -0.32 3.06 1.56
CA LEU A 136 -1.77 3.17 1.63
C LEU A 136 -2.47 2.04 0.86
N CYS A 137 -2.00 1.73 -0.36
CA CYS A 137 -2.46 0.55 -1.11
C CYS A 137 -2.31 -0.73 -0.28
N ARG A 138 -1.12 -0.92 0.31
CA ARG A 138 -0.81 -2.08 1.16
C ARG A 138 -1.74 -2.17 2.35
N ALA A 139 -2.00 -1.07 3.05
CA ALA A 139 -2.88 -1.04 4.21
C ALA A 139 -4.29 -1.53 3.85
N PHE A 140 -4.89 -1.01 2.77
CA PHE A 140 -6.21 -1.45 2.30
C PHE A 140 -6.25 -2.92 1.87
N LEU A 141 -5.20 -3.38 1.18
CA LEU A 141 -5.07 -4.78 0.78
C LEU A 141 -4.94 -5.69 2.00
N LEU A 142 -4.11 -5.32 2.98
CA LEU A 142 -3.91 -6.08 4.21
C LEU A 142 -5.21 -6.18 5.02
N ARG A 143 -5.94 -5.07 5.17
CA ARG A 143 -7.27 -5.06 5.81
C ARG A 143 -8.26 -6.02 5.16
N SER A 144 -8.17 -6.17 3.83
CA SER A 144 -9.04 -7.05 3.06
C SER A 144 -8.67 -8.53 3.21
N VAL A 145 -7.38 -8.85 3.37
CA VAL A 145 -6.87 -10.22 3.56
C VAL A 145 -6.98 -10.68 5.01
N SER A 146 -6.61 -9.84 5.98
CA SER A 146 -6.69 -10.16 7.42
C SER A 146 -8.13 -10.37 7.91
N SER A 147 -9.11 -9.84 7.18
CA SER A 147 -10.53 -10.12 7.38
C SER A 147 -10.96 -11.47 6.80
N ARG A 148 -10.07 -12.37 6.38
CA ARG A 148 -10.47 -13.67 5.79
C ARG A 148 -9.89 -14.90 6.48
N THR A 149 -8.90 -14.77 7.37
CA THR A 149 -8.37 -15.85 8.25
C THR A 149 -7.20 -15.34 9.09
N GLY A 150 -6.98 -15.94 10.28
CA GLY A 150 -5.87 -15.62 11.18
C GLY A 150 -4.50 -15.82 10.51
N PHE A 151 -3.82 -14.72 10.21
CA PHE A 151 -2.53 -14.71 9.52
C PHE A 151 -1.39 -14.29 10.45
N VAL A 152 -0.31 -15.08 10.44
CA VAL A 152 0.97 -14.72 11.06
C VAL A 152 1.87 -14.14 9.97
N HIS A 153 2.32 -12.91 10.18
CA HIS A 153 3.22 -12.19 9.28
C HIS A 153 4.55 -12.94 9.16
N SER A 154 4.90 -13.42 7.96
CA SER A 154 6.26 -13.89 7.66
C SER A 154 6.78 -13.12 6.44
N LYS A 155 8.04 -12.65 6.53
CA LYS A 155 8.75 -11.97 5.43
C LYS A 155 9.06 -12.89 4.25
N GLN A 156 8.84 -14.19 4.41
CA GLN A 156 8.93 -15.18 3.33
C GLN A 156 7.63 -15.15 2.52
N PRO A 157 7.67 -15.39 1.19
CA PRO A 157 6.48 -15.51 0.38
C PRO A 157 5.65 -16.66 0.93
N THR A 158 4.66 -16.32 1.76
CA THR A 158 3.72 -17.30 2.27
C THR A 158 2.89 -17.70 1.06
N LEU A 159 3.25 -18.87 0.51
CA LEU A 159 2.70 -19.51 -0.69
C LEU A 159 1.21 -19.18 -0.78
N LEU A 160 0.77 -18.64 -1.92
CA LEU A 160 -0.67 -18.48 -2.15
C LEU A 160 -1.27 -19.88 -2.01
N TYR A 161 -2.04 -20.08 -0.96
CA TYR A 161 -2.54 -21.37 -0.50
C TYR A 161 -3.24 -22.13 -1.66
N ASP A 162 -2.83 -23.38 -1.88
CA ASP A 162 -3.27 -24.27 -2.98
C ASP A 162 -4.53 -25.09 -2.65
N GLY A 163 -5.35 -24.70 -1.66
CA GLY A 163 -6.57 -25.43 -1.32
C GLY A 163 -7.79 -25.02 -2.15
N PRO A 164 -8.73 -25.93 -2.45
CA PRO A 164 -10.04 -25.56 -2.94
C PRO A 164 -10.73 -24.74 -1.85
N SER A 165 -11.01 -23.47 -2.11
CA SER A 165 -11.77 -22.64 -1.18
C SER A 165 -13.22 -23.12 -1.20
N GLU A 166 -13.52 -24.12 -0.38
CA GLU A 166 -14.89 -24.42 -0.03
C GLU A 166 -15.52 -23.18 0.62
N SER A 167 -16.73 -22.89 0.15
CA SER A 167 -17.61 -21.84 0.61
C SER A 167 -17.96 -22.02 2.09
N SER A 168 -17.20 -21.42 3.00
CA SER A 168 -17.73 -21.09 4.33
C SER A 168 -18.21 -19.65 4.32
N ALA A 169 -19.54 -19.50 4.33
CA ALA A 169 -20.31 -18.27 4.27
C ALA A 169 -20.20 -17.39 5.54
N ASP A 170 -19.03 -17.28 6.15
CA ASP A 170 -18.79 -16.28 7.19
C ASP A 170 -18.28 -15.01 6.51
N GLN A 171 -19.23 -14.13 6.19
CA GLN A 171 -19.00 -12.79 5.66
C GLN A 171 -18.29 -11.92 6.72
N GLN A 172 -17.01 -12.18 6.96
CA GLN A 172 -16.16 -11.20 7.62
C GLN A 172 -16.11 -9.93 6.74
N PRO A 173 -16.08 -8.73 7.35
CA PRO A 173 -16.19 -7.48 6.61
C PRO A 173 -14.90 -7.17 5.83
N SER A 174 -14.79 -7.64 4.59
CA SER A 174 -13.75 -7.21 3.64
C SER A 174 -14.11 -5.89 2.97
N ILE A 175 -13.11 -5.12 2.51
CA ILE A 175 -13.32 -3.88 1.75
C ILE A 175 -13.99 -4.22 0.41
N LYS A 176 -15.19 -3.70 0.19
CA LYS A 176 -16.07 -4.09 -0.94
C LYS A 176 -15.52 -3.71 -2.31
N ASP A 177 -14.84 -2.58 -2.42
CA ASP A 177 -14.26 -2.05 -3.65
C ASP A 177 -12.80 -2.47 -3.85
N ILE A 178 -12.28 -3.41 -3.06
CA ILE A 178 -10.86 -3.83 -3.14
C ILE A 178 -10.45 -4.36 -4.53
N ILE A 179 -11.42 -4.91 -5.27
CA ILE A 179 -11.24 -5.40 -6.63
C ILE A 179 -10.77 -4.31 -7.60
N ASP A 180 -11.04 -3.04 -7.30
CA ASP A 180 -10.66 -1.91 -8.16
C ASP A 180 -9.13 -1.74 -8.27
N PHE A 181 -8.36 -2.19 -7.27
CA PHE A 181 -6.89 -2.21 -7.37
C PHE A 181 -6.36 -3.14 -8.47
N GLY A 182 -7.20 -4.03 -9.02
CA GLY A 182 -6.85 -4.84 -10.19
C GLY A 182 -6.34 -4.00 -11.36
N ALA A 183 -6.92 -2.81 -11.58
CA ALA A 183 -6.49 -1.90 -12.65
C ALA A 183 -5.04 -1.43 -12.49
N ASN A 184 -4.53 -1.38 -11.25
CA ASN A 184 -3.21 -0.83 -10.93
C ASN A 184 -2.09 -1.88 -10.97
N VAL A 185 -2.36 -3.13 -11.36
CA VAL A 185 -1.32 -4.17 -11.53
C VAL A 185 -0.19 -3.68 -12.44
N GLY A 186 -0.52 -2.92 -13.49
CA GLY A 186 0.47 -2.37 -14.41
C GLY A 186 1.48 -1.44 -13.76
N VAL A 187 1.06 -0.55 -12.85
CA VAL A 187 1.96 0.38 -12.13
C VAL A 187 2.69 -0.32 -10.98
N LEU A 188 2.05 -1.29 -10.31
CA LEU A 188 2.71 -2.11 -9.28
C LEU A 188 3.88 -2.92 -9.87
N LEU A 189 3.72 -3.47 -11.07
CA LEU A 189 4.81 -4.15 -11.80
C LEU A 189 5.93 -3.19 -12.21
N GLU A 190 5.61 -1.92 -12.49
CA GLU A 190 6.61 -0.91 -12.80
C GLU A 190 7.44 -0.52 -11.58
N LEU A 191 6.76 -0.19 -10.48
CA LEU A 191 7.39 0.17 -9.21
C LEU A 191 8.17 -0.99 -8.59
N SER A 192 7.78 -2.25 -8.86
CA SER A 192 8.54 -3.44 -8.48
C SER A 192 9.92 -3.53 -9.15
N LYS A 193 10.17 -2.76 -10.22
CA LYS A 193 11.48 -2.64 -10.87
C LYS A 193 12.33 -1.49 -10.32
N SER A 194 11.83 -0.74 -9.34
CA SER A 194 12.57 0.41 -8.77
C SER A 194 13.93 -0.01 -8.25
N CYS A 195 14.92 0.88 -8.41
CA CYS A 195 16.24 0.73 -7.79
C CYS A 195 16.17 0.85 -6.26
N GLU A 196 15.15 1.55 -5.75
CA GLU A 196 14.90 1.67 -4.32
C GLU A 196 14.29 0.39 -3.77
N VAL A 197 15.06 -0.30 -2.93
CA VAL A 197 14.69 -1.62 -2.39
C VAL A 197 13.35 -1.58 -1.66
N ASN A 198 13.07 -0.51 -0.91
CA ASN A 198 11.81 -0.35 -0.17
C ASN A 198 10.61 -0.22 -1.12
N ILE A 199 10.70 0.62 -2.15
CA ILE A 199 9.64 0.79 -3.16
C ILE A 199 9.38 -0.52 -3.90
N ALA A 200 10.44 -1.20 -4.34
CA ALA A 200 10.33 -2.46 -5.07
C ALA A 200 9.73 -3.59 -4.20
N ASP A 201 10.16 -3.69 -2.93
CA ASP A 201 9.61 -4.65 -1.97
C ASP A 201 8.13 -4.37 -1.70
N LEU A 202 7.78 -3.12 -1.43
CA LEU A 202 6.41 -2.70 -1.09
C LEU A 202 5.45 -2.89 -2.27
N ALA A 203 5.86 -2.53 -3.49
CA ALA A 203 5.04 -2.71 -4.70
C ALA A 203 4.80 -4.20 -5.00
N SER A 204 5.84 -5.04 -4.87
CA SER A 204 5.71 -6.47 -5.09
C SER A 204 4.91 -7.18 -3.99
N GLU A 205 4.97 -6.70 -2.74
CA GLU A 205 4.10 -7.16 -1.65
C GLU A 205 2.63 -6.78 -1.91
N CYS A 206 2.35 -5.55 -2.34
CA CYS A 206 1.02 -5.12 -2.77
C CYS A 206 0.45 -6.04 -3.85
N LEU A 207 1.27 -6.44 -4.83
CA LEU A 207 0.84 -7.39 -5.87
C LEU A 207 0.42 -8.73 -5.27
N VAL A 208 1.22 -9.30 -4.36
CA VAL A 208 0.89 -10.57 -3.67
C VAL A 208 -0.39 -10.44 -2.84
N LEU A 209 -0.57 -9.34 -2.11
CA LEU A 209 -1.78 -9.11 -1.33
C LEU A 209 -3.01 -8.93 -2.22
N LEU A 210 -2.85 -8.32 -3.39
CA LEU A 210 -3.92 -8.18 -4.38
C LEU A 210 -4.36 -9.55 -4.93
N PHE A 211 -3.42 -10.46 -5.22
CA PHE A 211 -3.75 -11.84 -5.58
C PHE A 211 -4.53 -12.58 -4.50
N LYS A 212 -4.33 -12.25 -3.22
CA LYS A 212 -5.09 -12.82 -2.10
C LYS A 212 -6.47 -12.16 -1.94
N ALA A 213 -6.55 -10.83 -2.12
CA ALA A 213 -7.77 -10.07 -1.90
C ALA A 213 -8.78 -10.21 -3.05
N ALA A 214 -8.30 -10.14 -4.30
CA ALA A 214 -9.07 -10.11 -5.54
C ALA A 214 -8.40 -11.00 -6.62
N PRO A 215 -8.38 -12.34 -6.43
CA PRO A 215 -7.59 -13.26 -7.25
C PRO A 215 -7.94 -13.21 -8.74
N ARG A 216 -9.23 -13.01 -9.07
CA ARG A 216 -9.71 -12.94 -10.45
C ARG A 216 -9.21 -11.68 -11.14
N GLU A 217 -9.41 -10.52 -10.54
CA GLU A 217 -9.03 -9.22 -11.09
C GLU A 217 -7.52 -9.06 -11.15
N ALA A 218 -6.80 -9.55 -10.13
CA ALA A 218 -5.34 -9.62 -10.11
C ALA A 218 -4.81 -10.46 -11.28
N THR A 219 -5.34 -11.68 -11.46
CA THR A 219 -4.94 -12.58 -12.55
C THR A 219 -5.19 -11.96 -13.91
N MET A 220 -6.39 -11.44 -14.14
CA MET A 220 -6.76 -10.85 -15.43
C MET A 220 -5.82 -9.70 -15.80
N ASN A 221 -5.59 -8.74 -14.88
CA ASN A 221 -4.77 -7.58 -15.17
C ASN A 221 -3.26 -7.91 -15.19
N PHE A 222 -2.81 -8.91 -14.43
CA PHE A 222 -1.43 -9.40 -14.50
C PHE A 222 -1.13 -10.03 -15.87
N LEU A 223 -2.03 -10.87 -16.38
CA LEU A 223 -1.88 -11.49 -17.70
C LEU A 223 -1.98 -10.46 -18.85
N MET A 224 -2.75 -9.38 -18.67
CA MET A 224 -2.77 -8.27 -19.64
C MET A 224 -1.48 -7.44 -19.63
N ASN A 225 -0.65 -7.56 -18.59
CA ASN A 225 0.61 -6.85 -18.43
C ASN A 225 1.84 -7.77 -18.50
N LEU A 226 1.73 -8.94 -19.17
CA LEU A 226 2.85 -9.90 -19.26
C LEU A 226 4.13 -9.30 -19.84
N TYR A 227 4.05 -8.35 -20.78
CA TYR A 227 5.25 -7.68 -21.29
C TYR A 227 6.04 -6.97 -20.17
N LYS A 228 5.37 -6.38 -19.16
CA LYS A 228 6.02 -5.78 -18.00
C LYS A 228 6.64 -6.83 -17.08
N VAL A 229 6.03 -8.00 -16.98
CA VAL A 229 6.55 -9.15 -16.24
C VAL A 229 7.85 -9.63 -16.87
N SER A 230 7.90 -9.80 -18.20
CA SER A 230 9.12 -10.16 -18.94
C SER A 230 10.26 -9.18 -18.64
N VAL A 231 9.99 -7.88 -18.75
CA VAL A 231 10.98 -6.83 -18.48
C VAL A 231 11.47 -6.89 -17.03
N LEU A 232 10.59 -7.10 -16.06
CA LEU A 232 10.98 -7.21 -14.64
C LEU A 232 11.87 -8.44 -14.38
N LEU A 233 11.55 -9.59 -14.98
CA LEU A 233 12.34 -10.79 -14.81
C LEU A 233 13.72 -10.69 -15.50
N GLU A 234 13.80 -9.96 -16.62
CA GLU A 234 15.08 -9.65 -17.28
C GLU A 234 15.95 -8.73 -16.42
N THR A 235 15.38 -7.66 -15.84
CA THR A 235 16.13 -6.74 -14.97
C THR A 235 16.54 -7.40 -13.65
N GLY A 236 15.76 -8.38 -13.17
CA GLY A 236 16.09 -9.20 -12.00
C GLY A 236 17.41 -9.98 -12.12
N ARG A 237 18.00 -10.07 -13.31
CA ARG A 237 19.34 -10.65 -13.52
C ARG A 237 20.49 -9.77 -13.01
N HIS A 238 20.27 -8.46 -12.85
CA HIS A 238 21.37 -7.49 -12.66
C HIS A 238 21.16 -6.44 -11.56
N GLY A 239 20.05 -6.44 -10.81
CA GLY A 239 19.87 -5.44 -9.74
C GLY A 239 18.61 -5.57 -8.88
N THR A 240 17.55 -6.24 -9.34
CA THR A 240 16.32 -6.41 -8.54
C THR A 240 16.51 -7.43 -7.42
N SER A 241 15.91 -7.18 -6.26
CA SER A 241 15.90 -8.12 -5.14
C SER A 241 15.34 -9.50 -5.55
N HIS A 242 16.04 -10.57 -5.15
CA HIS A 242 15.60 -11.96 -5.40
C HIS A 242 14.16 -12.22 -4.91
N LEU A 243 13.77 -11.56 -3.81
CA LEU A 243 12.44 -11.70 -3.23
C LEU A 243 11.34 -11.17 -4.17
N VAL A 244 11.61 -10.07 -4.88
CA VAL A 244 10.67 -9.49 -5.86
C VAL A 244 10.47 -10.46 -7.02
N VAL A 245 11.57 -11.01 -7.55
CA VAL A 245 11.54 -12.00 -8.64
C VAL A 245 10.74 -13.23 -8.22
N GLU A 246 10.97 -13.74 -7.00
CA GLU A 246 10.23 -14.88 -6.45
C GLU A 246 8.71 -14.61 -6.35
N ARG A 247 8.32 -13.43 -5.82
CA ARG A 247 6.91 -13.02 -5.73
C ARG A 247 6.26 -12.93 -7.11
N VAL A 248 6.98 -12.40 -8.11
CA VAL A 248 6.46 -12.27 -9.49
C VAL A 248 6.33 -13.63 -10.18
N LEU A 249 7.31 -14.53 -10.01
CA LEU A 249 7.22 -15.90 -10.51
C LEU A 249 6.06 -16.66 -9.87
N HIS A 250 5.85 -16.46 -8.56
CA HIS A 250 4.70 -17.03 -7.85
C HIS A 250 3.36 -16.47 -8.39
N ALA A 251 3.28 -15.16 -8.60
CA ALA A 251 2.10 -14.50 -9.19
C ALA A 251 1.79 -15.01 -10.60
N LEU A 252 2.82 -15.21 -11.42
CA LEU A 252 2.71 -15.80 -12.75
C LEU A 252 2.18 -17.23 -12.69
N GLY A 253 2.80 -18.09 -11.86
CA GLY A 253 2.35 -19.47 -11.67
C GLY A 253 0.91 -19.56 -11.19
N PHE A 254 0.50 -18.70 -10.25
CA PHE A 254 -0.88 -18.60 -9.80
C PHE A 254 -1.83 -18.15 -10.91
N SER A 255 -1.45 -17.13 -11.66
CA SER A 255 -2.24 -16.60 -12.78
C SER A 255 -2.47 -17.63 -13.87
N CYS A 256 -1.45 -18.40 -14.24
CA CYS A 256 -1.58 -19.52 -15.19
C CYS A 256 -2.56 -20.59 -14.67
N ARG A 257 -2.48 -20.97 -13.38
CA ARG A 257 -3.43 -21.91 -12.78
C ARG A 257 -4.86 -21.37 -12.80
N GLN A 258 -5.05 -20.12 -12.39
CA GLN A 258 -6.36 -19.46 -12.38
C GLN A 258 -6.97 -19.36 -13.80
N TYR A 259 -6.16 -19.00 -14.79
CA TYR A 259 -6.56 -18.92 -16.20
C TYR A 259 -7.10 -20.26 -16.71
N LEU A 260 -6.38 -21.35 -16.43
CA LEU A 260 -6.76 -22.70 -16.85
C LEU A 260 -7.97 -23.23 -16.08
N LEU A 261 -7.99 -23.07 -14.75
CA LEU A 261 -9.06 -23.61 -13.89
C LEU A 261 -10.41 -22.93 -14.12
N HIS A 262 -10.41 -21.62 -14.40
CA HIS A 262 -11.63 -20.83 -14.54
C HIS A 262 -11.98 -20.51 -15.99
N SER A 263 -11.28 -21.10 -16.97
CA SER A 263 -11.50 -20.89 -18.41
C SER A 263 -11.65 -19.41 -18.76
N MET A 264 -10.73 -18.58 -18.26
CA MET A 264 -10.83 -17.13 -18.44
C MET A 264 -10.78 -16.78 -19.93
N ILE A 265 -11.78 -16.04 -20.41
CA ILE A 265 -11.83 -15.54 -21.78
C ILE A 265 -10.93 -14.30 -21.88
N LEU A 266 -9.62 -14.54 -21.94
CA LEU A 266 -8.59 -13.51 -22.08
C LEU A 266 -7.67 -13.87 -23.25
N SER A 267 -7.45 -12.90 -24.15
CA SER A 267 -6.46 -13.02 -25.23
C SER A 267 -5.10 -12.67 -24.68
N ILE A 268 -4.21 -13.66 -24.60
CA ILE A 268 -2.85 -13.49 -24.12
C ILE A 268 -1.91 -13.40 -25.33
N CYS A 269 -1.00 -12.44 -25.33
CA CYS A 269 -0.01 -12.25 -26.38
C CYS A 269 0.96 -13.45 -26.44
N THR A 270 0.94 -14.18 -27.56
CA THR A 270 1.76 -15.39 -27.74
C THR A 270 3.27 -15.10 -27.74
N SER A 271 3.67 -13.92 -28.17
CA SER A 271 5.08 -13.51 -28.16
C SER A 271 5.57 -13.20 -26.75
N ASP A 272 4.73 -12.64 -25.88
CA ASP A 272 5.08 -12.39 -24.49
C ASP A 272 5.16 -13.69 -23.70
N THR A 273 4.27 -14.65 -23.96
CA THR A 273 4.36 -15.98 -23.33
C THR A 273 5.64 -16.72 -23.73
N ALA A 274 6.03 -16.66 -25.01
CA ALA A 274 7.26 -17.29 -25.49
C ALA A 274 8.52 -16.67 -24.87
N LYS A 275 8.53 -15.33 -24.70
CA LYS A 275 9.62 -14.62 -24.01
C LYS A 275 9.73 -15.05 -22.55
N ILE A 276 8.62 -15.10 -21.83
CA ILE A 276 8.59 -15.52 -20.42
C ILE A 276 9.10 -16.97 -20.27
N GLU A 277 8.67 -17.87 -21.17
CA GLU A 277 9.14 -19.25 -21.18
C GLU A 277 10.66 -19.36 -21.37
N ALA A 278 11.23 -18.57 -22.29
CA ALA A 278 12.68 -18.50 -22.49
C ALA A 278 13.40 -17.98 -21.23
N ILE A 279 12.89 -16.90 -20.62
CA ILE A 279 13.47 -16.32 -19.39
C ILE A 279 13.44 -17.34 -18.24
N ILE A 280 12.33 -18.04 -18.03
CA ILE A 280 12.20 -19.06 -16.98
C ILE A 280 13.14 -20.25 -17.24
N SER A 281 13.28 -20.66 -18.49
CA SER A 281 14.20 -21.74 -18.88
C SER A 281 15.65 -21.39 -18.54
N ASP A 282 16.07 -20.16 -18.81
CA ASP A 282 17.39 -19.63 -18.42
C ASP A 282 17.57 -19.55 -16.89
N LEU A 283 16.55 -19.09 -16.17
CA LEU A 283 16.56 -19.00 -14.69
C LEU A 283 16.69 -20.38 -14.05
N ARG A 284 16.07 -21.42 -14.62
CA ARG A 284 16.24 -22.81 -14.18
C ARG A 284 17.66 -23.32 -14.45
N GLY A 285 18.22 -23.01 -15.62
CA GLY A 285 19.58 -23.42 -16.00
C GLY A 285 20.70 -22.77 -15.18
N SER A 286 20.46 -21.58 -14.63
CA SER A 286 21.44 -20.84 -13.82
C SER A 286 21.54 -21.31 -12.37
N ASN A 287 20.45 -21.82 -11.76
CA ASN A 287 20.50 -22.44 -10.43
C ASN A 287 21.19 -23.82 -10.42
N ILE A 288 21.18 -24.54 -11.54
CA ILE A 288 21.88 -25.84 -11.67
C ILE A 288 23.41 -25.66 -11.74
N LYS A 289 23.91 -24.45 -12.03
CA LYS A 289 25.35 -24.15 -12.10
C LYS A 289 25.98 -23.70 -10.77
N LYS A 290 25.23 -23.67 -9.65
CA LYS A 290 25.77 -23.32 -8.33
C LYS A 290 26.09 -24.51 -7.42
N HIS A 291 25.94 -25.75 -7.90
CA HIS A 291 26.25 -26.97 -7.13
C HIS A 291 26.99 -28.07 -7.93
N CYS A 292 27.80 -27.70 -8.92
CA CYS A 292 28.83 -28.58 -9.48
C CYS A 292 30.21 -27.96 -9.28
#